data_AF-A0A2Z3KP80-F1
#
_entry.id   AF-A0A2Z3KP80-F1
#
_cell.length_a   1.000
_cell.length_b   1.000
_cell.length_c   1.000
_cell.angle_alpha   90.00
_cell.angle_beta   90.00
_cell.angle_gamma   90.00
#
_symmetry.space_group_name_H-M   'P 1'
#
loop_
_entity.id
_entity.type
_entity.pdbx_description
1 polymer ?
#
loop_
_entity_poly.entity_id
_entity_poly.type
_entity_poly.pdbx_seq_one_letter_code
_entity_poly.pdbx_strand_id
1 'polypeptide(L)' 'MKKDTAKLEQHLERHPTDAAGVISLLKSQSHNYEYDFNLEQKKKREKMKSIKRKQIGAKNATY' A
#
# COMPACT_ATOMS: atom_id res chain seq x y z
N MET A 1 6.16 5.24 -1.06
CA MET A 1 6.18 5.04 -2.52
C MET A 1 6.66 3.62 -2.75
N LYS A 2 6.12 2.91 -3.75
CA LYS A 2 6.56 1.53 -4.03
C LYS A 2 8.02 1.51 -4.46
N LYS A 3 8.72 0.45 -4.05
CA LYS A 3 10.05 0.10 -4.52
C LYS A 3 9.92 -0.62 -5.86
N ASP A 4 10.77 -0.24 -6.81
CA ASP A 4 10.92 -0.94 -8.08
C ASP A 4 11.84 -2.14 -7.88
N THR A 5 11.34 -3.34 -8.19
CA THR A 5 12.05 -4.61 -8.02
C THR A 5 12.50 -5.20 -9.36
N ALA A 6 12.16 -4.60 -10.51
CA ALA A 6 12.34 -5.22 -11.82
C ALA A 6 13.80 -5.60 -12.12
N LYS A 7 14.75 -4.70 -11.82
CA LYS A 7 16.20 -4.98 -12.01
C LYS A 7 16.71 -6.09 -11.10
N LEU A 8 16.18 -6.17 -9.88
CA LEU A 8 16.58 -7.18 -8.89
C LEU A 8 15.99 -8.55 -9.23
N GLU A 9 14.76 -8.58 -9.73
CA GLU A 9 14.12 -9.80 -10.24
C GLU A 9 14.91 -10.35 -11.45
N GLN A 10 15.24 -9.51 -12.43
CA GLN A 10 16.09 -9.90 -13.57
C GLN A 10 17.49 -10.39 -13.18
N HIS A 11 18.06 -9.86 -12.09
CA HIS A 11 19.34 -10.33 -11.55
C HIS A 11 19.19 -11.73 -10.96
N LEU A 12 18.13 -11.96 -10.16
CA LEU A 12 17.87 -13.24 -9.50
C LEU A 12 17.42 -14.35 -10.47
N GLU A 13 16.83 -14.01 -11.61
CA GLU A 13 16.59 -14.98 -12.70
C GLU A 13 17.90 -15.61 -13.20
N ARG A 14 18.98 -14.81 -13.24
CA ARG A 14 20.32 -15.27 -13.66
C ARG A 14 21.13 -15.84 -12.50
N HIS A 15 20.87 -15.39 -11.28
CA HIS A 15 21.60 -15.76 -10.07
C HIS A 15 20.66 -16.18 -8.94
N PRO A 16 19.94 -17.32 -9.08
CA PRO A 16 18.89 -17.71 -8.15
C PRO A 16 19.42 -18.08 -6.75
N THR A 17 20.72 -18.38 -6.63
CA THR A 17 21.37 -18.73 -5.36
C THR A 17 21.97 -17.52 -4.63
N ASP A 18 21.81 -16.30 -5.16
CA ASP A 18 22.24 -15.08 -4.49
C ASP A 18 21.32 -14.78 -3.30
N ALA A 19 21.67 -15.32 -2.13
CA ALA A 19 20.90 -15.15 -0.90
C ALA A 19 20.73 -13.66 -0.52
N ALA A 20 21.73 -12.82 -0.76
CA ALA A 20 21.64 -11.39 -0.44
C ALA A 20 20.63 -10.68 -1.36
N GLY A 21 20.65 -11.03 -2.65
CA GLY A 21 19.66 -10.56 -3.62
C GLY A 21 18.24 -10.99 -3.26
N VAL A 22 18.04 -12.26 -2.91
CA VAL A 22 16.72 -12.80 -2.50
C VAL A 22 16.19 -12.08 -1.26
N ILE A 23 17.02 -11.91 -0.22
CA ILE A 23 16.63 -11.17 1.00
C ILE A 23 16.25 -9.73 0.65
N SER A 24 16.99 -9.07 -0.23
CA SER A 24 16.70 -7.70 -0.68
C SER A 24 15.38 -7.61 -1.45
N LEU A 25 15.07 -8.61 -2.27
CA LEU A 25 13.80 -8.70 -2.99
C LEU A 25 12.64 -8.85 -2.02
N LEU A 26 12.74 -9.78 -1.07
CA LEU A 26 11.69 -10.03 -0.07
C LEU A 26 11.42 -8.79 0.80
N LYS A 27 12.47 -8.07 1.21
CA LYS A 27 12.31 -6.80 1.94
C LYS A 27 11.57 -5.75 1.11
N SER A 28 11.92 -5.62 -0.17
CA SER A 28 11.26 -4.67 -1.08
C SER A 28 9.79 -5.03 -1.32
N GLN A 29 9.48 -6.32 -1.50
CA GLN A 29 8.11 -6.81 -1.65
C GLN A 29 7.29 -6.58 -0.37
N SER A 30 7.84 -6.90 0.80
CA SER A 30 7.20 -6.63 2.10
C SER A 30 6.84 -5.15 2.26
N HIS A 31 7.76 -4.25 1.93
CA HIS A 31 7.51 -2.80 2.00
C HIS A 31 6.36 -2.39 1.05
N ASN A 32 6.31 -2.96 -0.15
CA ASN A 32 5.26 -2.66 -1.12
C ASN A 32 3.89 -3.12 -0.64
N TYR A 33 3.79 -4.31 -0.03
CA TYR A 33 2.56 -4.80 0.58
C TYR A 33 2.09 -3.90 1.74
N GLU A 34 3.01 -3.52 2.63
CA GLU A 34 2.68 -2.62 3.74
C GLU A 34 2.21 -1.25 3.24
N TYR A 35 2.85 -0.73 2.19
CA TYR A 35 2.44 0.52 1.56
C TYR A 35 0.99 0.44 1.03
N ASP A 36 0.66 -0.63 0.30
CA ASP A 36 -0.69 -0.82 -0.26
C ASP A 36 -1.74 -0.98 0.84
N PHE A 37 -1.44 -1.78 1.86
CA PHE A 37 -2.31 -1.94 3.02
C PHE A 37 -2.62 -0.58 3.68
N ASN A 38 -1.59 0.21 3.98
CA ASN A 38 -1.76 1.51 4.61
C ASN A 38 -2.54 2.49 3.73
N LEU A 39 -2.31 2.46 2.42
CA LEU A 39 -3.05 3.28 1.46
C LEU A 39 -4.54 2.91 1.44
N GLU A 40 -4.87 1.61 1.44
CA GLU A 40 -6.26 1.16 1.51
C GLU A 40 -6.94 1.58 2.81
N GLN A 41 -6.26 1.41 3.95
CA GLN A 41 -6.78 1.84 5.25
C GLN A 41 -7.07 3.35 5.26
N LYS A 42 -6.16 4.16 4.69
CA LYS A 42 -6.36 5.60 4.54
C LYS A 42 -7.59 5.91 3.67
N LYS A 43 -7.73 5.26 2.51
CA LYS A 43 -8.89 5.43 1.62
C LYS A 43 -10.21 5.09 2.33
N LYS A 44 -10.25 3.97 3.07
CA LYS A 44 -11.42 3.55 3.86
C LYS A 44 -11.78 4.59 4.93
N ARG A 45 -10.79 5.10 5.68
CA ARG A 45 -10.98 6.15 6.69
C ARG A 45 -11.54 7.44 6.08
N GLU A 46 -10.99 7.90 4.96
CA GLU A 46 -11.47 9.12 4.30
C GLU A 46 -12.88 8.97 3.73
N LYS A 47 -13.22 7.80 3.17
CA LYS A 47 -14.59 7.49 2.73
C LYS A 47 -15.58 7.56 3.90
N MET A 48 -15.23 6.95 5.03
CA MET A 48 -16.08 6.97 6.23
C MET A 48 -16.25 8.38 6.79
N LYS A 49 -15.19 9.20 6.85
CA LYS A 49 -15.28 10.61 7.24
C LYS A 49 -16.21 11.40 6.31
N SER A 50 -16.13 11.17 5.00
CA SER A 50 -17.02 11.82 4.02
C SER A 50 -18.49 11.47 4.25
N ILE A 51 -18.80 10.19 4.50
CA ILE A 51 -20.17 9.75 4.82
C ILE A 51 -20.67 10.41 6.11
N LYS A 52 -19.85 10.44 7.18
CA LYS A 52 -20.21 11.10 8.44
C LYS A 52 -20.51 12.59 8.25
N ARG A 53 -19.70 13.32 7.46
CA ARG A 53 -19.95 14.73 7.14
C ARG A 53 -21.31 14.93 6.44
N LYS A 54 -21.65 14.07 5.48
CA LYS A 54 -22.96 14.12 4.80
C LYS A 54 -24.12 13.86 5.75
N GLN A 55 -23.99 12.88 6.64
CA GLN A 55 -25.03 12.57 7.63
C GLN A 55 -25.25 13.72 8.63
N ILE A 56 -24.18 14.39 9.06
CA ILE A 56 -24.29 15.57 9.94
C ILE A 56 -24.95 16.73 9.19
N GLY A 57 -24.52 17.02 7.96
CA GLY A 57 -25.12 18.08 7.14
C GLY A 57 -26.61 17.85 6.86
N ALA A 58 -27.01 16.60 6.60
CA ALA A 58 -28.41 16.24 6.40
C ALA A 58 -29.25 16.44 7.67
N LYS A 59 -28.74 16.05 8.85
CA LYS A 59 -29.44 16.25 10.13
C LYS A 59 -29.65 17.74 10.45
N ASN A 60 -28.67 18.59 10.13
CA ASN A 60 -28.77 20.03 10.36
C ASN A 60 -29.68 20.76 9.36
N ALA A 61 -30.02 20.15 8.22
CA ALA A 61 -30.92 20.75 7.22
C ALA A 61 -32.41 20.43 7.47
N THR A 62 -32.69 19.53 8.40
CA THR A 62 -34.06 19.14 8.82
C THR A 62 -34.56 19.85 10.09
N TYR A 63 -33.78 20.79 10.62
CA TYR A 63 -34.16 21.74 11.67
C TYR A 63 -34.16 23.16 11.11
#